data_AF-A0A2N7BE59-F1
#
_entry.id   AF-A0A2N7BE59-F1
#
_cell.length_a   1.000
_cell.length_b   1.000
_cell.length_c   1.000
_cell.angle_alpha   90.00
_cell.angle_beta   90.00
_cell.angle_gamma   90.00
#
_symmetry.space_group_name_H-M   'P 1'
#
loop_
_entity.id
_entity.type
_entity.pdbx_description
1 polymer ?
#
loop_
_entity_poly.entity_id
_entity_poly.type
_entity_poly.pdbx_seq_one_letter_code
_entity_poly.pdbx_strand_id
1 'polypeptide(L)'
;MNHTEWRIQKIKAKANLDLIITRFKRNLATQEELDQAQQIFDALKEFKAEPDPVTPTPVPSAPVTPETPPAAVVPLIASVPENVPVMKVSEFTQLMENLSIERAEAHKQMCLRSNQMANFPPTQNIKKQVDEIQAYKRQRNEIGEKIAYLEKNGKLPDPEPQDQGETPAPQTSEAFLKNLPADRYEINKILKDSLLPNLSKARKKLATATQENWKAHYAQKVALLEAQVAGARSKMSSLN
;
A
#
# COMPACT_ATOMS: atom_id res chain seq x y z
N MET A 1 19.13 -6.27 30.63
CA MET A 1 18.69 -5.99 29.24
C MET A 1 17.32 -5.36 29.33
N ASN A 2 17.13 -4.16 28.80
CA ASN A 2 15.83 -3.49 28.87
C ASN A 2 14.79 -4.26 28.01
N HIS A 3 13.53 -4.31 28.43
CA HIS A 3 12.45 -5.00 27.71
C HIS A 3 12.35 -4.55 26.24
N THR A 4 12.59 -3.27 25.95
CA THR A 4 12.61 -2.73 24.59
C THR A 4 13.78 -3.29 23.76
N GLU A 5 14.98 -3.37 24.35
CA GLU A 5 16.17 -3.93 23.69
C GLU A 5 15.99 -5.43 23.41
N TRP A 6 15.40 -6.16 24.36
CA TRP A 6 15.09 -7.58 24.20
C TRP A 6 14.14 -7.82 23.03
N ARG A 7 13.07 -7.02 22.93
CA ARG A 7 12.12 -7.11 21.81
C ARG A 7 12.80 -6.83 20.46
N ILE A 8 13.68 -5.83 20.41
CA ILE A 8 14.44 -5.50 19.19
C ILE A 8 15.36 -6.67 18.81
N GLN A 9 16.08 -7.25 19.76
CA GLN A 9 16.97 -8.38 19.49
C GLN A 9 16.20 -9.63 19.04
N LYS A 10 15.03 -9.91 19.63
CA LYS A 10 14.16 -11.00 19.20
C LYS A 10 13.68 -10.84 17.75
N ILE A 11 13.31 -9.62 17.35
CA ILE A 11 12.91 -9.32 15.96
C ILE A 11 14.09 -9.55 15.00
N LYS A 12 15.29 -9.09 15.36
CA LYS A 12 16.51 -9.30 14.56
C LYS A 12 16.87 -10.78 14.42
N ALA A 13 16.82 -11.55 15.50
CA ALA A 13 17.12 -12.98 15.49
C ALA A 13 16.13 -13.75 14.60
N LYS A 14 14.84 -13.41 14.65
CA LYS A 14 13.82 -14.00 13.77
C LYS A 14 14.10 -13.71 12.28
N ALA A 15 14.41 -12.45 11.95
CA ALA A 15 14.72 -12.08 10.57
C ALA A 15 15.97 -12.80 10.04
N ASN A 16 16.97 -13.01 10.90
CA ASN A 16 18.17 -13.76 10.55
C ASN A 16 17.87 -15.25 10.27
N LEU A 17 17.02 -15.87 11.10
CA LEU A 17 16.56 -17.24 10.91
C LEU A 17 15.81 -17.42 9.58
N ASP A 18 14.87 -16.53 9.27
CA ASP A 18 14.09 -16.57 8.02
C ASP A 18 15.00 -16.42 6.77
N LEU A 19 16.04 -15.58 6.88
CA LEU A 19 17.06 -15.40 5.85
C LEU A 19 17.88 -16.67 5.64
N ILE A 20 18.34 -17.31 6.71
CA ILE A 20 19.14 -18.55 6.64
C ILE A 20 18.28 -19.71 6.12
N ILE A 21 17.01 -19.84 6.53
CA ILE A 21 16.06 -20.82 5.95
C ILE A 21 15.94 -20.62 4.44
N THR A 22 15.85 -19.37 3.98
CA THR A 22 15.73 -19.05 2.55
C THR A 22 17.02 -19.38 1.78
N ARG A 23 18.19 -19.17 2.39
CA ARG A 23 19.49 -19.55 1.81
C ARG A 23 19.69 -21.07 1.78
N PHE A 24 19.29 -21.76 2.84
CA PHE A 24 19.37 -23.22 2.94
C PHE A 24 18.52 -23.90 1.86
N LYS A 25 17.29 -23.40 1.61
CA LYS A 25 16.43 -23.84 0.49
C LYS A 25 17.06 -23.67 -0.89
N ARG A 26 18.07 -22.81 -1.01
CA ARG A 26 18.82 -22.54 -2.25
C ARG A 26 20.18 -23.21 -2.26
N ASN A 27 20.48 -24.10 -1.31
CA ASN A 27 21.79 -24.73 -1.10
C ASN A 27 22.95 -23.72 -0.93
N LEU A 28 22.64 -22.54 -0.39
CA LEU A 28 23.58 -21.43 -0.15
C LEU A 28 23.91 -21.24 1.34
N ALA A 29 23.49 -22.16 2.20
CA ALA A 29 23.76 -22.18 3.64
C ALA A 29 23.91 -23.64 4.09
N THR A 30 24.70 -23.86 5.14
CA THR A 30 24.90 -25.20 5.72
C THR A 30 23.85 -25.51 6.78
N GLN A 31 23.70 -26.80 7.12
CA GLN A 31 22.79 -27.21 8.20
C GLN A 31 23.23 -26.62 9.55
N GLU A 32 24.54 -26.50 9.78
CA GLU A 32 25.10 -25.90 10.99
C GLU A 32 24.70 -24.43 11.17
N GLU A 33 24.65 -23.65 10.09
CA GLU A 33 24.20 -22.25 10.13
C GLU A 33 22.70 -22.13 10.49
N LEU A 34 21.89 -23.08 10.04
CA LEU A 34 20.47 -23.14 10.35
C LEU A 34 20.24 -23.50 11.83
N ASP A 35 20.99 -24.49 12.34
CA ASP A 35 20.90 -24.93 13.73
C ASP A 35 21.37 -23.84 14.70
N GLN A 36 22.46 -23.11 14.37
CA GLN A 36 22.94 -21.97 15.15
C GLN A 36 21.92 -20.82 15.18
N ALA A 37 21.30 -20.48 14.05
CA ALA A 37 20.29 -19.42 13.98
C ALA A 37 19.03 -19.77 14.79
N GLN A 38 18.63 -21.04 14.76
CA GLN A 38 17.51 -21.56 15.54
C GLN A 38 17.81 -21.48 17.04
N GLN A 39 19.00 -21.92 17.46
CA GLN A 39 19.44 -21.89 18.86
C GLN A 39 19.46 -20.46 19.44
N ILE A 40 19.93 -19.47 18.67
CA ILE A 40 19.93 -18.06 19.09
C ILE A 40 18.50 -17.52 19.26
N PHE A 41 17.60 -17.87 18.35
CA PHE A 41 16.21 -17.44 18.44
C PHE A 41 15.48 -18.07 19.63
N ASP A 42 15.71 -19.35 19.89
CA ASP A 42 15.10 -20.06 21.02
C ASP A 42 15.65 -19.56 22.36
N ALA A 43 16.95 -19.29 22.47
CA ALA A 43 17.54 -18.66 23.65
C ALA A 43 16.92 -17.28 23.97
N LEU A 44 16.66 -16.46 22.95
CA LEU A 44 15.99 -15.16 23.12
C LEU A 44 14.49 -15.28 23.39
N LYS A 45 13.86 -16.39 23.01
CA LYS A 45 12.45 -16.69 23.28
C LYS A 45 12.24 -17.15 24.72
N GLU A 46 13.18 -17.90 25.27
CA GLU A 46 13.18 -18.39 26.65
C GLU A 46 13.62 -17.34 27.66
N PHE A 47 14.39 -16.34 27.23
CA PHE A 47 14.76 -15.20 28.08
C PHE A 47 13.53 -14.37 28.46
N LYS A 48 13.09 -14.48 29.71
CA LYS A 48 12.01 -13.70 30.30
C LYS A 48 12.64 -12.54 31.08
N ALA A 49 12.63 -11.34 30.49
CA ALA A 49 13.06 -10.14 31.22
C ALA A 49 12.14 -9.90 32.43
N GLU A 50 12.71 -9.70 33.62
CA GLU A 50 11.94 -9.34 34.82
C GLU A 50 11.20 -8.01 34.59
N PRO A 51 9.96 -7.87 35.11
CA PRO A 51 9.23 -6.62 35.03
C PRO A 51 9.86 -5.56 35.94
N ASP A 52 10.22 -4.40 35.38
CA ASP A 52 10.76 -3.28 36.15
C ASP A 52 9.73 -2.78 37.21
N PRO A 53 10.17 -2.46 38.44
CA PRO A 53 9.30 -1.95 39.49
C PRO A 53 8.90 -0.49 39.23
N VAL A 54 7.59 -0.24 39.27
CA VAL A 54 6.96 1.09 39.30
C VAL A 54 7.23 1.79 40.64
N THR A 55 7.79 2.99 40.63
CA THR A 55 7.74 3.96 41.77
C THR A 55 7.99 5.40 41.27
N PRO A 56 7.54 6.45 42.00
CA PRO A 56 6.84 7.61 41.43
C PRO A 56 7.66 8.92 41.50
N THR A 57 7.19 9.90 40.74
CA THR A 57 7.69 11.26 40.47
C THR A 57 8.00 12.13 41.71
N PRO A 58 8.80 13.23 41.60
CA PRO A 58 8.17 14.55 41.44
C PRO A 58 8.91 15.57 40.53
N VAL A 59 8.10 16.43 39.88
CA VAL A 59 8.43 17.66 39.11
C VAL A 59 8.09 18.86 40.00
N PRO A 60 8.82 20.00 40.01
CA PRO A 60 8.29 21.26 39.42
C PRO A 60 9.38 22.25 38.91
N SER A 61 9.17 23.04 37.86
CA SER A 61 8.31 24.25 37.88
C SER A 61 7.61 24.53 36.54
N ALA A 62 6.35 24.97 36.66
CA ALA A 62 5.30 25.21 35.67
C ALA A 62 5.35 26.63 35.05
N PRO A 63 4.27 27.23 34.45
CA PRO A 63 3.01 26.75 33.81
C PRO A 63 2.81 27.37 32.38
N VAL A 64 1.86 27.00 31.51
CA VAL A 64 0.38 27.07 31.59
C VAL A 64 -0.31 26.16 30.54
N THR A 65 -1.44 25.57 30.93
CA THR A 65 -2.41 24.65 30.27
C THR A 65 -3.26 25.27 29.12
N PRO A 66 -4.12 24.53 28.34
CA PRO A 66 -4.75 23.20 28.60
C PRO A 66 -4.86 22.15 27.45
N GLU A 67 -5.12 20.91 27.89
CA GLU A 67 -5.65 19.64 27.30
C GLU A 67 -6.01 19.49 25.80
N THR A 68 -5.45 18.45 25.13
CA THR A 68 -6.14 17.28 24.46
C THR A 68 -5.09 16.24 23.92
N PRO A 69 -5.43 14.95 23.69
CA PRO A 69 -4.52 13.77 23.71
C PRO A 69 -3.97 13.34 22.31
N PRO A 70 -3.39 12.12 22.18
CA PRO A 70 -1.98 11.80 21.97
C PRO A 70 -1.50 11.79 20.50
N ALA A 71 -0.21 12.06 20.32
CA ALA A 71 0.45 12.22 19.03
C ALA A 71 0.79 10.90 18.31
N ALA A 72 0.27 10.81 17.09
CA ALA A 72 1.00 10.58 15.84
C ALA A 72 1.93 9.36 15.75
N VAL A 73 1.35 8.29 15.20
CA VAL A 73 2.04 7.28 14.39
C VAL A 73 2.78 8.01 13.26
N VAL A 74 4.11 7.99 13.29
CA VAL A 74 4.95 8.50 12.19
C VAL A 74 4.81 7.55 11.00
N PRO A 75 4.25 7.97 9.85
CA PRO A 75 4.32 7.17 8.63
C PRO A 75 5.69 7.40 8.00
N LEU A 76 6.39 6.30 7.74
CA LEU A 76 7.57 6.26 6.89
C LEU A 76 7.17 6.79 5.51
N ILE A 77 7.51 8.06 5.23
CA ILE A 77 7.34 8.67 3.92
C ILE A 77 8.34 8.01 2.97
N ALA A 78 7.91 6.90 2.38
CA ALA A 78 8.49 6.39 1.16
C ALA A 78 8.19 7.43 0.06
N SER A 79 9.23 8.16 -0.34
CA SER A 79 9.40 8.85 -1.62
C SER A 79 8.13 8.91 -2.49
N VAL A 80 7.24 9.84 -2.15
CA VAL A 80 6.07 10.16 -2.97
C VAL A 80 6.60 10.97 -4.16
N PRO A 81 6.33 10.58 -5.42
CA PRO A 81 6.66 11.43 -6.56
C PRO A 81 5.91 12.75 -6.42
N GLU A 82 6.68 13.85 -6.54
CA GLU A 82 6.38 15.25 -6.18
C GLU A 82 5.23 15.92 -6.98
N ASN A 83 4.19 15.19 -7.39
CA ASN A 83 3.09 15.78 -8.16
C ASN A 83 1.80 14.95 -8.14
N VAL A 84 1.21 14.77 -6.96
CA VAL A 84 -0.13 14.20 -6.82
C VAL A 84 -1.00 15.22 -6.07
N PRO A 85 -2.19 15.61 -6.56
CA PRO A 85 -3.08 16.53 -5.85
C PRO A 85 -3.49 15.90 -4.52
N VAL A 86 -2.83 16.30 -3.45
CA VAL A 86 -2.99 15.71 -2.12
C VAL A 86 -4.30 16.24 -1.54
N MET A 87 -5.30 15.37 -1.40
CA MET A 87 -6.46 15.59 -0.53
C MET A 87 -5.97 16.15 0.82
N LYS A 88 -6.72 17.04 1.48
CA LYS A 88 -6.26 17.59 2.77
C LYS A 88 -5.92 16.45 3.72
N VAL A 89 -4.79 16.54 4.41
CA VAL A 89 -4.26 15.46 5.28
C VAL A 89 -5.33 14.96 6.26
N SER A 90 -6.15 15.86 6.80
CA SER A 90 -7.28 15.51 7.68
C SER A 90 -8.32 14.61 7.01
N GLU A 91 -8.71 14.92 5.77
CA GLU A 91 -9.69 14.17 5.00
C GLU A 91 -9.13 12.80 4.61
N PHE A 92 -7.86 12.74 4.20
CA PHE A 92 -7.16 11.49 3.92
C PHE A 92 -7.09 10.58 5.15
N THR A 93 -6.73 11.13 6.31
CA THR A 93 -6.58 10.36 7.55
C THR A 93 -7.92 9.81 8.04
N GLN A 94 -8.98 10.64 7.99
CA GLN A 94 -10.34 10.21 8.33
C GLN A 94 -10.86 9.13 7.38
N LEU A 95 -10.64 9.31 6.07
CA LEU A 95 -11.06 8.33 5.07
C LEU A 95 -10.32 6.98 5.26
N MET A 96 -9.03 7.05 5.55
CA MET A 96 -8.22 5.86 5.86
C MET A 96 -8.67 5.16 7.14
N GLU A 97 -8.98 5.92 8.19
CA GLU A 97 -9.51 5.38 9.44
C GLU A 97 -10.85 4.69 9.21
N ASN A 98 -11.79 5.35 8.53
CA ASN A 98 -13.10 4.81 8.20
C ASN A 98 -13.02 3.52 7.38
N LEU A 99 -12.20 3.49 6.32
CA LEU A 99 -11.99 2.29 5.51
C LEU A 99 -11.28 1.18 6.29
N SER A 100 -10.38 1.52 7.21
CA SER A 100 -9.70 0.54 8.06
C SER A 100 -10.67 -0.11 9.04
N ILE A 101 -11.58 0.68 9.62
CA ILE A 101 -12.67 0.19 10.49
C ILE A 101 -13.59 -0.72 9.67
N GLU A 102 -14.08 -0.27 8.51
CA GLU A 102 -14.99 -1.04 7.66
C GLU A 102 -14.36 -2.38 7.23
N ARG A 103 -13.06 -2.38 6.90
CA ARG A 103 -12.32 -3.61 6.58
C ARG A 103 -12.23 -4.55 7.77
N ALA A 104 -11.96 -4.03 8.97
CA ALA A 104 -11.87 -4.82 10.19
C ALA A 104 -13.24 -5.41 10.55
N GLU A 105 -14.32 -4.65 10.38
CA GLU A 105 -15.69 -5.11 10.59
C GLU A 105 -16.08 -6.21 9.61
N ALA A 106 -15.83 -6.04 8.32
CA ALA A 106 -16.08 -7.07 7.31
C ALA A 106 -15.29 -8.36 7.62
N HIS A 107 -14.03 -8.23 8.08
CA HIS A 107 -13.24 -9.38 8.52
C HIS A 107 -13.83 -10.05 9.76
N LYS A 108 -14.27 -9.28 10.76
CA LYS A 108 -14.90 -9.78 11.98
C LYS A 108 -16.17 -10.57 11.65
N GLN A 109 -17.04 -10.01 10.80
CA GLN A 109 -18.28 -10.68 10.37
C GLN A 109 -18.01 -11.98 9.61
N MET A 110 -17.00 -11.98 8.74
CA MET A 110 -16.55 -13.20 8.04
C MET A 110 -16.10 -14.29 9.03
N CYS A 111 -15.29 -13.94 10.03
CA CYS A 111 -14.80 -14.89 11.03
C CYS A 111 -15.92 -15.41 11.93
N LEU A 112 -16.81 -14.54 12.41
CA LEU A 112 -17.95 -14.94 13.23
C LEU A 112 -18.83 -15.96 12.51
N ARG A 113 -19.16 -15.71 11.24
CA ARG A 113 -19.98 -16.60 10.43
C ARG A 113 -19.25 -17.90 10.07
N SER A 114 -17.93 -17.83 9.82
CA SER A 114 -17.11 -19.02 9.61
C SER A 114 -17.07 -19.91 10.85
N ASN A 115 -16.99 -19.33 12.05
CA ASN A 115 -17.00 -20.10 13.30
C ASN A 115 -18.38 -20.74 13.54
N GLN A 116 -19.46 -20.07 13.13
CA GLN A 116 -20.81 -20.62 13.20
C GLN A 116 -21.03 -21.82 12.26
N MET A 117 -20.21 -22.01 11.22
CA MET A 117 -20.27 -23.18 10.32
C MET A 117 -20.07 -24.52 11.02
N ALA A 118 -19.29 -24.55 12.10
CA ALA A 118 -19.08 -25.77 12.88
C ALA A 118 -20.36 -26.26 13.60
N ASN A 119 -21.35 -25.39 13.79
CA ASN A 119 -22.58 -25.71 14.51
C ASN A 119 -23.70 -26.24 13.61
N PHE A 120 -23.50 -26.30 12.29
CA PHE A 120 -24.51 -26.77 11.35
C PHE A 120 -24.44 -28.29 11.17
N PRO A 121 -25.59 -29.01 11.17
CA PRO A 121 -25.63 -30.44 10.86
C PRO A 121 -25.14 -30.71 9.43
N PRO A 122 -24.46 -31.84 9.16
CA PRO A 122 -23.98 -32.20 7.82
C PRO A 122 -25.09 -32.34 6.77
N THR A 123 -26.32 -32.57 7.21
CA THR A 123 -27.51 -32.76 6.37
C THR A 123 -28.19 -31.45 5.97
N GLN A 124 -27.77 -30.32 6.53
CA GLN A 124 -28.40 -29.03 6.26
C GLN A 124 -27.73 -28.31 5.09
N ASN A 125 -28.53 -27.72 4.18
CA ASN A 125 -28.01 -26.88 3.11
C ASN A 125 -27.48 -25.55 3.69
N ILE A 126 -26.16 -25.41 3.70
CA ILE A 126 -25.41 -24.24 4.21
C ILE A 126 -24.97 -23.26 3.11
N LYS A 127 -25.50 -23.39 1.89
CA LYS A 127 -25.11 -22.55 0.74
C LYS A 127 -25.28 -21.06 1.05
N LYS A 128 -26.40 -20.65 1.65
CA LYS A 128 -26.69 -19.25 1.97
C LYS A 128 -25.62 -18.65 2.90
N GLN A 129 -25.18 -19.41 3.89
CA GLN A 129 -24.17 -18.96 4.86
C GLN A 129 -22.78 -18.89 4.22
N VAL A 130 -22.45 -19.84 3.33
CA VAL A 130 -21.23 -19.78 2.53
C VAL A 130 -21.24 -18.56 1.60
N ASP A 131 -22.37 -18.28 0.95
CA ASP A 131 -22.54 -17.10 0.08
C ASP A 131 -22.37 -15.79 0.88
N GLU A 132 -22.92 -15.72 2.10
CA GLU A 132 -22.75 -14.59 3.01
C GLU A 132 -21.28 -14.41 3.44
N ILE A 133 -20.56 -15.50 3.78
CA ILE A 133 -19.11 -15.44 4.08
C ILE A 133 -18.32 -14.95 2.87
N GLN A 134 -18.67 -15.42 1.66
CA GLN A 134 -18.04 -14.97 0.43
C GLN A 134 -18.34 -13.51 0.11
N ALA A 135 -19.52 -13.00 0.47
CA ALA A 135 -19.87 -11.59 0.33
C ALA A 135 -18.99 -10.72 1.23
N TYR A 136 -18.85 -11.06 2.52
CA TYR A 136 -17.94 -10.33 3.43
C TYR A 136 -16.47 -10.44 2.99
N LYS A 137 -16.05 -11.58 2.42
CA LYS A 137 -14.71 -11.74 1.85
C LYS A 137 -14.49 -10.80 0.66
N ARG A 138 -15.49 -10.65 -0.23
CA ARG A 138 -15.46 -9.70 -1.36
C ARG A 138 -15.37 -8.26 -0.85
N GLN A 139 -16.27 -7.88 0.07
CA GLN A 139 -16.28 -6.55 0.68
C GLN A 139 -14.94 -6.21 1.35
N ARG A 140 -14.36 -7.13 2.13
CA ARG A 140 -13.03 -6.95 2.76
C ARG A 140 -11.93 -6.68 1.73
N ASN A 141 -11.97 -7.39 0.59
CA ASN A 141 -10.98 -7.23 -0.46
C ASN A 141 -11.17 -5.91 -1.22
N GLU A 142 -12.40 -5.54 -1.53
CA GLU A 142 -12.74 -4.24 -2.16
C GLU A 142 -12.28 -3.05 -1.31
N ILE A 143 -12.53 -3.09 0.00
CA ILE A 143 -12.05 -2.05 0.93
C ILE A 143 -10.51 -2.05 1.02
N GLY A 144 -9.89 -3.24 1.06
CA GLY A 144 -8.43 -3.35 1.04
C GLY A 144 -7.80 -2.76 -0.23
N GLU A 145 -8.46 -2.88 -1.37
CA GLU A 145 -8.03 -2.26 -2.62
C GLU A 145 -8.23 -0.75 -2.63
N LYS A 146 -9.33 -0.24 -2.05
CA LYS A 146 -9.54 1.20 -1.82
C LYS A 146 -8.44 1.81 -0.96
N ILE A 147 -8.06 1.13 0.12
CA ILE A 147 -6.92 1.53 0.97
C ILE A 147 -5.62 1.53 0.17
N ALA A 148 -5.29 0.43 -0.52
CA ALA A 148 -4.06 0.35 -1.31
C ALA A 148 -4.02 1.38 -2.46
N TYR A 149 -5.19 1.79 -2.96
CA TYR A 149 -5.32 2.86 -3.93
C TYR A 149 -5.05 4.23 -3.32
N LEU A 150 -5.66 4.51 -2.16
CA LEU A 150 -5.44 5.76 -1.41
C LEU A 150 -3.99 5.92 -0.99
N GLU A 151 -3.35 4.87 -0.47
CA GLU A 151 -1.93 4.90 -0.10
C GLU A 151 -1.01 5.25 -1.27
N LYS A 152 -1.37 4.83 -2.50
CA LYS A 152 -0.55 5.07 -3.70
C LYS A 152 -0.85 6.38 -4.41
N ASN A 153 -2.10 6.84 -4.36
CA ASN A 153 -2.58 7.94 -5.20
C ASN A 153 -3.11 9.13 -4.39
N GLY A 154 -3.19 9.06 -3.07
CA GLY A 154 -3.63 10.15 -2.20
C GLY A 154 -5.12 10.55 -2.31
N LYS A 155 -5.86 10.00 -3.27
CA LYS A 155 -7.30 10.22 -3.48
C LYS A 155 -7.95 8.92 -3.97
N LEU A 156 -9.23 8.70 -3.68
CA LEU A 156 -10.04 7.67 -4.35
C LEU A 156 -10.43 8.16 -5.75
N PRO A 157 -10.65 7.27 -6.72
CA PRO A 157 -11.27 7.66 -7.98
C PRO A 157 -12.71 8.08 -7.68
N ASP A 158 -13.12 9.24 -8.19
CA ASP A 158 -14.49 9.69 -8.03
C ASP A 158 -15.44 8.67 -8.69
N PRO A 159 -16.53 8.23 -8.00
CA PRO A 159 -17.44 7.22 -8.51
C PRO A 159 -18.25 7.77 -9.70
N GLU A 160 -17.84 7.37 -10.90
CA GLU A 160 -18.36 7.74 -12.23
C GLU A 160 -18.48 9.26 -12.53
N PRO A 161 -17.95 9.72 -13.66
CA PRO A 161 -18.33 11.02 -14.19
C PRO A 161 -19.75 10.90 -14.76
N GLN A 162 -20.74 11.50 -14.10
CA GLN A 162 -21.85 12.08 -14.85
C GLN A 162 -21.24 13.14 -15.77
N ASP A 163 -21.24 12.88 -17.08
CA ASP A 163 -21.05 13.82 -18.18
C ASP A 163 -20.47 15.19 -17.78
N GLN A 164 -19.17 15.25 -17.54
CA GLN A 164 -18.40 16.48 -17.70
C GLN A 164 -17.11 16.11 -18.40
N GLY A 165 -16.98 16.54 -19.65
CA GLY A 165 -15.80 16.41 -20.50
C GLY A 165 -14.61 17.25 -20.00
N GLU A 166 -14.29 17.14 -18.72
CA GLU A 166 -13.08 17.71 -18.15
C GLU A 166 -12.05 16.60 -18.00
N THR A 167 -11.35 16.38 -19.11
CA THR A 167 -9.99 15.84 -19.14
C THR A 167 -9.22 16.29 -17.89
N PRO A 168 -8.70 15.38 -17.04
CA PRO A 168 -7.97 15.80 -15.85
C PRO A 168 -6.79 16.69 -16.28
N ALA A 169 -6.70 17.82 -15.60
CA ALA A 169 -6.01 19.04 -15.97
C ALA A 169 -4.55 18.92 -16.49
N PRO A 170 -4.07 19.93 -17.26
CA PRO A 170 -2.88 19.88 -18.12
C PRO A 170 -1.52 20.00 -17.42
N GLN A 171 -1.48 19.96 -16.08
CA GLN A 171 -0.29 20.38 -15.33
C GLN A 171 0.91 19.43 -15.52
N THR A 172 0.67 18.13 -15.68
CA THR A 172 1.76 17.16 -15.96
C THR A 172 2.21 17.17 -17.41
N SER A 173 1.32 17.50 -18.36
CA SER A 173 1.67 17.58 -19.78
C SER A 173 2.55 18.80 -20.08
N GLU A 174 2.29 19.94 -19.46
CA GLU A 174 3.12 21.14 -19.64
C GLU A 174 4.52 20.98 -19.05
N ALA A 175 4.63 20.36 -17.86
CA ALA A 175 5.93 20.04 -17.26
C ALA A 175 6.73 19.06 -18.14
N PHE A 176 6.07 18.11 -18.79
CA PHE A 176 6.73 17.18 -19.72
C PHE A 176 7.23 17.91 -20.99
N LEU A 177 6.42 18.79 -21.58
CA LEU A 177 6.79 19.56 -22.77
C LEU A 177 8.00 20.48 -22.53
N LYS A 178 8.10 21.08 -21.34
CA LYS A 178 9.24 21.91 -20.92
C LYS A 178 10.54 21.12 -20.77
N ASN A 179 10.47 19.85 -20.38
CA ASN A 179 11.62 18.98 -20.16
C ASN A 179 12.00 18.10 -21.37
N LEU A 180 11.28 18.21 -22.48
CA LEU A 180 11.60 17.46 -23.70
C LEU A 180 12.89 18.00 -24.35
N PRO A 181 13.83 17.12 -24.75
CA PRO A 181 15.03 17.51 -25.49
C PRO A 181 14.73 18.36 -26.73
N ALA A 182 15.71 19.17 -27.14
CA ALA A 182 15.63 19.93 -28.37
C ALA A 182 15.99 19.08 -29.61
N ASP A 183 16.75 17.99 -29.42
CA ASP A 183 17.18 17.12 -30.52
C ASP A 183 16.09 16.11 -30.91
N ARG A 184 15.83 16.02 -32.21
CA ARG A 184 14.89 15.09 -32.85
C ARG A 184 15.25 13.63 -32.55
N TYR A 185 16.53 13.29 -32.57
CA TYR A 185 16.96 11.90 -32.34
C TYR A 185 16.64 11.47 -30.91
N GLU A 186 16.92 12.32 -29.93
CA GLU A 186 16.62 12.06 -28.52
C GLU A 186 15.11 11.96 -28.24
N ILE A 187 14.30 12.82 -28.87
CA ILE A 187 12.83 12.71 -28.76
C ILE A 187 12.34 11.36 -29.33
N ASN A 188 12.89 10.91 -30.46
CA ASN A 188 12.52 9.62 -31.07
C ASN A 188 12.94 8.43 -30.20
N LYS A 189 14.11 8.52 -29.56
CA LYS A 189 14.59 7.54 -28.59
C LYS A 189 13.64 7.43 -27.39
N ILE A 190 13.25 8.56 -26.79
CA ILE A 190 12.29 8.58 -25.66
C ILE A 190 10.94 7.99 -26.06
N LEU A 191 10.46 8.30 -27.27
CA LEU A 191 9.22 7.74 -27.80
C LEU A 191 9.27 6.21 -27.90
N LYS A 192 10.34 5.67 -28.49
CA LYS A 192 10.47 4.23 -28.73
C LYS A 192 10.85 3.43 -27.49
N ASP A 193 11.73 3.96 -26.65
CA ASP A 193 12.30 3.21 -25.53
C ASP A 193 11.43 3.32 -24.26
N SER A 194 10.70 4.42 -24.09
CA SER A 194 9.92 4.69 -22.87
C SER A 194 8.43 4.86 -23.13
N LEU A 195 8.03 5.86 -23.92
CA LEU A 195 6.61 6.26 -23.98
C LEU A 195 5.71 5.21 -24.62
N LEU A 196 6.07 4.69 -25.81
CA LEU A 196 5.26 3.69 -26.51
C LEU A 196 5.17 2.35 -25.77
N PRO A 197 6.27 1.78 -25.22
CA PRO A 197 6.20 0.59 -24.40
C PRO A 197 5.36 0.79 -23.13
N ASN A 198 5.49 1.95 -22.46
CA ASN A 198 4.72 2.25 -21.26
C ASN A 198 3.24 2.42 -21.55
N LEU A 199 2.89 3.05 -22.68
CA LEU A 199 1.52 3.20 -23.16
C LEU A 199 0.90 1.83 -23.47
N SER A 200 1.63 0.96 -24.18
CA SER A 200 1.18 -0.42 -24.45
C SER A 200 0.95 -1.21 -23.16
N LYS A 201 1.87 -1.15 -22.20
CA LYS A 201 1.73 -1.77 -20.87
C LYS A 201 0.52 -1.21 -20.11
N ALA A 202 0.29 0.09 -20.15
CA ALA A 202 -0.84 0.74 -19.48
C ALA A 202 -2.19 0.30 -20.10
N ARG A 203 -2.30 0.26 -21.43
CA ARG A 203 -3.47 -0.26 -22.14
C ARG A 203 -3.75 -1.72 -21.81
N LYS A 204 -2.70 -2.56 -21.76
CA LYS A 204 -2.84 -3.96 -21.35
C LYS A 204 -3.35 -4.08 -19.91
N LYS A 205 -2.82 -3.27 -18.99
CA LYS A 205 -3.26 -3.26 -17.59
C LYS A 205 -4.70 -2.78 -17.44
N LEU A 206 -5.12 -1.78 -18.23
CA LEU A 206 -6.52 -1.32 -18.29
C LEU A 206 -7.44 -2.45 -18.74
N ALA A 207 -7.10 -3.17 -19.81
CA ALA A 207 -7.90 -4.28 -20.32
C ALA A 207 -8.02 -5.46 -19.34
N THR A 208 -6.99 -5.69 -18.52
CA THR A 208 -6.99 -6.77 -17.51
C THR A 208 -7.58 -6.37 -16.16
N ALA A 209 -7.82 -5.08 -15.92
CA ALA A 209 -8.31 -4.60 -14.64
C ALA A 209 -9.79 -4.97 -14.48
N THR A 210 -10.09 -5.85 -13.54
CA THR A 210 -11.46 -6.23 -13.19
C THR A 210 -12.14 -5.16 -12.34
N GLN A 211 -11.35 -4.49 -11.50
CA GLN A 211 -11.83 -3.58 -10.46
C GLN A 211 -11.92 -2.13 -10.95
N GLU A 212 -13.01 -1.45 -10.61
CA GLU A 212 -13.34 -0.13 -11.16
C GLU A 212 -12.30 0.94 -10.80
N ASN A 213 -11.81 0.94 -9.56
CA ASN A 213 -10.78 1.89 -9.13
C ASN A 213 -9.49 1.77 -9.94
N TRP A 214 -9.08 0.54 -10.26
CA TRP A 214 -7.89 0.28 -11.06
C TRP A 214 -8.13 0.58 -12.53
N LYS A 215 -9.33 0.35 -13.06
CA LYS A 215 -9.69 0.79 -14.41
C LYS A 215 -9.57 2.31 -14.54
N ALA A 216 -10.17 3.06 -13.62
CA ALA A 216 -10.10 4.53 -13.60
C ALA A 216 -8.65 5.02 -13.59
N HIS A 217 -7.80 4.47 -12.72
CA HIS A 217 -6.38 4.83 -12.69
C HIS A 217 -5.60 4.46 -13.94
N TYR A 218 -5.81 3.26 -14.50
CA TYR A 218 -5.14 2.89 -15.74
C TYR A 218 -5.65 3.70 -16.93
N ALA A 219 -6.93 4.10 -16.95
CA ALA A 219 -7.50 4.98 -17.96
C ALA A 219 -6.86 6.37 -17.91
N GLN A 220 -6.76 6.98 -16.71
CA GLN A 220 -6.05 8.25 -16.52
C GLN A 220 -4.58 8.14 -16.96
N LYS A 221 -3.90 7.04 -16.61
CA LYS A 221 -2.52 6.80 -17.00
C LYS A 221 -2.34 6.65 -18.52
N VAL A 222 -3.29 5.99 -19.19
CA VAL A 222 -3.30 5.87 -20.66
C VAL A 222 -3.48 7.25 -21.29
N ALA A 223 -4.46 8.03 -20.84
CA ALA A 223 -4.71 9.38 -21.35
C ALA A 223 -3.48 10.29 -21.21
N LEU A 224 -2.80 10.24 -20.06
CA LEU A 224 -1.58 11.01 -19.81
C LEU A 224 -0.45 10.60 -20.76
N LEU A 225 -0.21 9.29 -20.93
CA LEU A 225 0.83 8.80 -21.83
C LEU A 225 0.50 9.09 -23.30
N GLU A 226 -0.78 9.04 -23.69
CA GLU A 226 -1.22 9.42 -25.03
C GLU A 226 -0.99 10.90 -25.31
N ALA A 227 -1.29 11.79 -24.34
CA ALA A 227 -0.99 13.21 -24.44
C ALA A 227 0.52 13.48 -24.54
N GLN A 228 1.34 12.78 -23.76
CA GLN A 228 2.81 12.89 -23.85
C GLN A 228 3.35 12.41 -25.20
N VAL A 229 2.84 11.30 -25.74
CA VAL A 229 3.20 10.79 -27.07
C VAL A 229 2.80 11.81 -28.15
N ALA A 230 1.59 12.37 -28.06
CA ALA A 230 1.12 13.39 -29.00
C ALA A 230 2.00 14.65 -28.94
N GLY A 231 2.33 15.12 -27.74
CA GLY A 231 3.22 16.27 -27.52
C GLY A 231 4.63 16.03 -28.06
N ALA A 232 5.22 14.86 -27.79
CA ALA A 232 6.55 14.50 -28.32
C ALA A 232 6.55 14.40 -29.85
N ARG A 233 5.49 13.84 -30.46
CA ARG A 233 5.34 13.80 -31.93
C ARG A 233 5.16 15.19 -32.53
N SER A 234 4.37 16.05 -31.90
CA SER A 234 4.16 17.44 -32.33
C SER A 234 5.47 18.22 -32.30
N LYS A 235 6.23 18.14 -31.20
CA LYS A 235 7.56 18.79 -31.08
C LYS A 235 8.58 18.23 -32.07
N MET A 236 8.55 16.92 -32.33
CA MET A 236 9.39 16.32 -33.37
C MET A 236 9.02 16.84 -34.78
N SER A 237 7.74 17.07 -35.04
CA SER A 237 7.27 17.60 -36.31
C SER A 237 7.62 19.08 -36.50
N SER A 238 7.63 19.88 -35.43
CA SER A 238 7.99 21.30 -35.48
C SER A 238 9.49 21.56 -35.60
N LEU A 239 10.32 20.53 -35.45
CA LEU A 239 11.77 20.58 -35.66
C LEU A 239 12.17 20.24 -37.11
N ASN A 240 11.18 20.04 -38.00
CA ASN A 240 11.37 19.98 -39.46
C ASN A 240 11.09 21.35 -40.08
#